data_AF-R7UZS8-F1
#
_entry.id   AF-R7UZS8-F1
#
_cell.length_a   1.000
_cell.length_b   1.000
_cell.length_c   1.000
_cell.angle_alpha   90.00
_cell.angle_beta   90.00
_cell.angle_gamma   90.00
#
_symmetry.space_group_name_H-M   'P 1'
#
loop_
_entity.id
_entity.type
_entity.pdbx_description
1 polymer ?
#
loop_
_entity_poly.entity_id
_entity_poly.type
_entity_poly.pdbx_seq_one_letter_code
_entity_poly.pdbx_strand_id
1 'polypeptide(L)'
;MLEDYWWKYFLIGATASVYVVSIIYLYGNQRQTLVSLPIRRNISVFVEQFDSRNPRGVGICSQANFRATMLADGYFPSRGRWQLPRNGFPEVNFIPDYCYLNRHSVLPISECFAKRKWKRILTIGDSIANRHLLGLISALEGNGYNCTLLRAENITPKVRGGWPTDPQYYLDKYPGMKLQVTGRPCFSCGGRFSRCVYGNSVIELEQLPMPRLADASVTLPPKFNNNLDFYFKKYLANDPPDLFLYGPTFIHEIAEPVNRTIARLFDLITMFNKLVPRTTDVVWFPAACVFGKKAKNNHKLLKLNHILFDQLEYQFVNDSHPWHGFYDEYALTIPLSSMKVDDVHMQQDYYNVLMEHFASVFCN
;
A
#
# COMPACT_ATOMS: atom_id res chain seq x y z
N MET A 1 -7.28 73.87 -3.10
CA MET A 1 -6.03 73.13 -3.43
C MET A 1 -5.92 71.73 -2.80
N LEU A 2 -6.84 71.30 -1.92
CA LEU A 2 -6.84 69.94 -1.34
C LEU A 2 -7.81 68.96 -2.03
N GLU A 3 -8.78 69.43 -2.83
CA GLU A 3 -9.78 68.57 -3.49
C GLU A 3 -9.27 67.87 -4.76
N ASP A 4 -8.29 68.46 -5.48
CA ASP A 4 -7.75 67.87 -6.72
C ASP A 4 -6.83 66.66 -6.49
N TYR A 5 -6.32 66.47 -5.27
CA TYR A 5 -5.47 65.33 -4.95
C TYR A 5 -6.27 64.04 -4.74
N TRP A 6 -7.46 64.13 -4.16
CA TRP A 6 -8.29 62.95 -3.85
C TRP A 6 -8.81 62.25 -5.10
N TRP A 7 -9.17 63.02 -6.13
CA TRP A 7 -9.64 62.45 -7.40
C TRP A 7 -8.58 61.62 -8.12
N LYS A 8 -7.30 62.03 -8.05
CA LYS A 8 -6.20 61.26 -8.68
C LYS A 8 -5.97 59.93 -7.98
N TYR A 9 -6.02 59.87 -6.65
CA TYR A 9 -5.87 58.61 -5.91
C TYR A 9 -7.07 57.69 -6.10
N PHE A 10 -8.29 58.24 -6.21
CA PHE A 10 -9.49 57.45 -6.48
C PHE A 10 -9.47 56.82 -7.87
N LEU A 11 -9.03 57.57 -8.90
CA LEU A 11 -8.89 57.04 -10.27
C LEU A 11 -7.81 55.95 -10.37
N ILE A 12 -6.69 56.10 -9.67
CA ILE A 12 -5.62 55.08 -9.63
C ILE A 12 -6.12 53.82 -8.90
N GLY A 13 -6.85 53.98 -7.80
CA GLY A 13 -7.45 52.86 -7.06
C GLY A 13 -8.48 52.09 -7.89
N ALA A 14 -9.37 52.80 -8.58
CA ALA A 14 -10.40 52.20 -9.43
C ALA A 14 -9.79 51.45 -10.63
N THR A 15 -8.79 52.02 -11.30
CA THR A 15 -8.12 51.36 -12.44
C THR A 15 -7.32 50.14 -12.01
N ALA A 16 -6.62 50.19 -10.88
CA ALA A 16 -5.92 49.02 -10.33
C ALA A 16 -6.91 47.89 -9.96
N SER A 17 -8.07 48.23 -9.40
CA SER A 17 -9.13 47.27 -9.03
C SER A 17 -9.71 46.56 -10.26
N VAL A 18 -10.01 47.29 -11.33
CA VAL A 18 -10.50 46.73 -12.59
C VAL A 18 -9.45 45.84 -13.25
N TYR A 19 -8.16 46.20 -13.16
CA TYR A 19 -7.07 45.40 -13.74
C TYR A 19 -6.88 44.07 -12.98
N VAL A 20 -6.94 44.09 -11.64
CA VAL A 20 -6.85 42.87 -10.81
C VAL A 20 -8.06 41.96 -11.05
N VAL A 21 -9.28 42.50 -11.12
CA VAL A 21 -10.49 41.72 -11.42
C VAL A 21 -10.43 41.13 -12.83
N SER A 22 -9.93 41.88 -13.82
CA SER A 22 -9.77 41.40 -15.19
C SER A 22 -8.70 40.32 -15.33
N ILE A 23 -7.59 40.40 -14.58
CA ILE A 23 -6.59 39.34 -14.50
C ILE A 23 -7.18 38.09 -13.82
N ILE A 24 -7.94 38.23 -12.73
CA ILE A 24 -8.62 37.10 -12.09
C ILE A 24 -9.65 36.47 -13.04
N TYR A 25 -10.34 37.26 -13.85
CA TYR A 25 -11.30 36.75 -14.83
C TYR A 25 -10.61 36.08 -16.03
N LEU A 26 -9.52 36.65 -16.55
CA LEU A 26 -8.77 36.09 -17.68
C LEU A 26 -7.97 34.84 -17.30
N TYR A 27 -7.40 34.78 -16.09
CA TYR A 27 -6.66 33.59 -15.59
C TYR A 27 -7.56 32.58 -14.88
N GLY A 28 -8.70 33.01 -14.31
CA GLY A 28 -9.71 32.13 -13.71
C GLY A 28 -10.50 31.35 -14.76
N ASN A 29 -10.62 31.90 -15.98
CA ASN A 29 -11.38 31.27 -17.07
C ASN A 29 -10.50 30.47 -18.06
N GLN A 30 -9.19 30.34 -17.81
CA GLN A 30 -8.25 29.56 -18.65
C GLN A 30 -7.98 28.12 -18.15
N ARG A 31 -8.85 27.58 -17.30
CA ARG A 31 -8.88 26.15 -16.97
C ARG A 31 -10.19 25.51 -17.40
N GLN A 32 -10.41 25.38 -18.70
CA GLN A 32 -11.28 24.34 -19.28
C GLN A 32 -11.14 24.25 -20.81
N THR A 33 -9.93 23.97 -21.28
CA THR A 33 -9.76 23.20 -22.52
C THR A 33 -8.99 21.94 -22.15
N LEU A 34 -9.72 21.04 -21.49
CA LEU A 34 -9.38 19.62 -21.43
C LEU A 34 -9.39 19.14 -22.88
N VAL A 35 -8.19 18.92 -23.42
CA VAL A 35 -8.01 17.97 -24.52
C VAL A 35 -8.48 16.62 -23.96
N SER A 36 -9.70 16.26 -24.33
CA SER A 36 -10.31 14.98 -24.07
C SER A 36 -9.56 13.92 -24.88
N LEU A 37 -8.55 13.32 -24.27
CA LEU A 37 -8.10 11.99 -24.67
C LEU A 37 -9.24 11.00 -24.38
N PRO A 38 -9.68 10.19 -25.34
CA PRO A 38 -10.79 9.27 -25.15
C PRO A 38 -10.29 8.04 -24.38
N ILE A 39 -10.20 8.13 -23.06
CA ILE A 39 -10.26 6.92 -22.22
C ILE A 39 -11.72 6.74 -21.83
N ARG A 40 -12.53 6.28 -22.79
CA ARG A 40 -13.80 5.62 -22.48
C ARG A 40 -13.49 4.26 -21.87
N ARG A 41 -13.29 4.22 -20.56
CA ARG A 41 -13.79 3.11 -19.75
C ARG A 41 -14.62 3.76 -18.65
N ASN A 42 -15.94 3.57 -18.75
CA ASN A 42 -16.88 3.85 -17.67
C ASN A 42 -16.42 3.03 -16.46
N ILE A 43 -15.68 3.65 -15.53
CA ILE A 43 -15.65 3.17 -14.15
C ILE A 43 -16.91 3.74 -13.51
N SER A 44 -18.02 3.12 -13.86
CA SER A 44 -19.26 3.23 -13.10
C SER A 44 -19.00 2.55 -11.75
N VAL A 45 -18.76 3.36 -10.71
CA VAL A 45 -18.91 2.91 -9.33
C VAL A 45 -20.40 2.72 -9.12
N PHE A 46 -20.90 1.53 -9.45
CA PHE A 46 -22.26 1.14 -9.11
C PHE A 46 -22.30 0.91 -7.60
N VAL A 47 -23.06 1.75 -6.90
CA VAL A 47 -23.75 1.28 -5.69
C VAL A 47 -24.92 0.46 -6.22
N GLU A 48 -24.64 -0.76 -6.65
CA GLU A 48 -25.66 -1.62 -7.26
C GLU A 48 -26.64 -2.07 -6.17
N GLN A 49 -27.92 -1.67 -6.33
CA GLN A 49 -29.02 -2.37 -5.70
C GLN A 49 -29.10 -3.76 -6.32
N PHE A 50 -28.87 -4.76 -5.48
CA PHE A 50 -28.95 -6.20 -5.70
C PHE A 50 -29.73 -6.65 -6.96
N ASP A 51 -29.04 -7.10 -8.01
CA ASP A 51 -29.62 -8.03 -8.98
C ASP A 51 -29.42 -9.46 -8.49
N SER A 52 -30.44 -9.99 -7.83
CA SER A 52 -30.53 -11.37 -7.31
C SER A 52 -30.34 -12.48 -8.37
N ARG A 53 -30.24 -12.17 -9.67
CA ARG A 53 -30.31 -13.17 -10.76
C ARG A 53 -28.97 -13.61 -11.33
N ASN A 54 -27.83 -13.16 -10.80
CA ASN A 54 -26.53 -13.56 -11.31
C ASN A 54 -25.59 -13.99 -10.17
N PRO A 55 -25.57 -15.28 -9.77
CA PRO A 55 -24.66 -15.76 -8.74
C PRO A 55 -23.25 -15.85 -9.33
N ARG A 56 -22.52 -14.73 -9.41
CA ARG A 56 -21.12 -14.73 -9.86
C ARG A 56 -20.12 -15.12 -8.77
N GLY A 57 -20.54 -15.88 -7.75
CA GLY A 57 -19.66 -16.48 -6.75
C GLY A 57 -19.51 -17.98 -6.98
N VAL A 58 -18.66 -18.40 -7.92
CA VAL A 58 -18.43 -19.83 -8.21
C VAL A 58 -17.34 -20.37 -7.27
N GLY A 59 -17.65 -20.48 -5.98
CA GLY A 59 -16.82 -21.21 -5.01
C GLY A 59 -16.14 -20.39 -3.91
N ILE A 60 -15.39 -21.13 -3.07
CA ILE A 60 -14.63 -20.59 -1.94
C ILE A 60 -13.50 -19.69 -2.47
N CYS A 61 -13.22 -18.58 -1.78
CA CYS A 61 -12.11 -17.70 -2.14
C CYS A 61 -10.79 -18.48 -2.14
N SER A 62 -10.13 -18.53 -3.30
CA SER A 62 -8.87 -19.25 -3.55
C SER A 62 -8.01 -18.46 -4.54
N GLN A 63 -6.73 -18.82 -4.63
CA GLN A 63 -5.80 -18.16 -5.54
C GLN A 63 -6.19 -18.36 -7.01
N ALA A 64 -6.79 -19.51 -7.35
CA ALA A 64 -7.29 -19.79 -8.69
C ALA A 64 -8.44 -18.84 -9.07
N ASN A 65 -9.42 -18.68 -8.17
CA ASN A 65 -10.53 -17.75 -8.38
C ASN A 65 -10.04 -16.30 -8.49
N PHE A 66 -9.10 -15.91 -7.62
CA PHE A 66 -8.49 -14.58 -7.64
C PHE A 66 -7.81 -14.26 -8.98
N ARG A 67 -6.99 -15.19 -9.50
CA ARG A 67 -6.31 -15.05 -10.80
C ARG A 67 -7.30 -15.04 -11.97
N ALA A 68 -8.33 -15.89 -11.93
CA ALA A 68 -9.36 -15.91 -12.95
C ALA A 68 -10.10 -14.56 -13.04
N THR A 69 -10.42 -13.95 -11.89
CA THR A 69 -11.00 -12.60 -11.84
C THR A 69 -10.03 -11.55 -12.38
N MET A 70 -8.75 -11.61 -11.99
CA MET A 70 -7.74 -10.68 -12.49
C MET A 70 -7.59 -10.74 -14.03
N LEU A 71 -7.58 -11.95 -14.59
CA LEU A 71 -7.58 -12.19 -16.04
C LEU A 71 -8.85 -11.64 -16.72
N ALA A 72 -10.02 -11.86 -16.11
CA ALA A 72 -11.29 -11.42 -16.67
C ALA A 72 -11.46 -9.90 -16.65
N ASP A 73 -11.01 -9.24 -15.57
CA ASP A 73 -11.08 -7.79 -15.41
C ASP A 73 -9.95 -7.07 -16.16
N GLY A 74 -8.85 -7.77 -16.47
CA GLY A 74 -7.61 -7.18 -17.01
C GLY A 74 -7.00 -6.16 -16.05
N TYR A 75 -7.21 -6.38 -14.74
CA TYR A 75 -6.74 -5.52 -13.66
C TYR A 75 -6.86 -6.23 -12.30
N PHE A 76 -6.32 -5.64 -11.24
CA PHE A 76 -6.48 -6.15 -9.88
C PHE A 76 -7.97 -6.28 -9.50
N PRO A 77 -8.38 -7.37 -8.81
CA PRO A 77 -9.73 -7.49 -8.28
C PRO A 77 -10.09 -6.29 -7.38
N SER A 78 -11.27 -5.72 -7.61
CA SER A 78 -11.69 -4.45 -7.00
C SER A 78 -13.16 -4.42 -6.57
N ARG A 79 -13.93 -5.45 -6.95
CA ARG A 79 -15.38 -5.50 -6.77
C ARG A 79 -15.78 -6.31 -5.54
N GLY A 80 -16.83 -5.84 -4.88
CA GLY A 80 -17.36 -6.44 -3.67
C GLY A 80 -18.16 -5.44 -2.85
N ARG A 81 -18.62 -5.89 -1.69
CA ARG A 81 -19.45 -5.11 -0.76
C ARG A 81 -18.87 -5.08 0.64
N TRP A 82 -18.71 -3.88 1.18
CA TRP A 82 -18.42 -3.68 2.59
C TRP A 82 -19.66 -3.85 3.46
N GLN A 83 -19.52 -4.68 4.49
CA GLN A 83 -20.44 -4.79 5.62
C GLN A 83 -19.87 -3.94 6.75
N LEU A 84 -20.65 -3.00 7.27
CA LEU A 84 -20.18 -2.03 8.26
C LEU A 84 -21.19 -1.91 9.41
N PRO A 85 -20.74 -1.58 10.64
CA PRO A 85 -21.61 -1.31 11.77
C PRO A 85 -22.76 -0.34 11.49
N ARG A 86 -22.44 0.77 10.80
CA ARG A 86 -23.42 1.78 10.38
C ARG A 86 -24.51 1.26 9.42
N ASN A 87 -24.30 0.10 8.79
CA ASN A 87 -25.24 -0.54 7.87
C ASN A 87 -26.00 -1.69 8.53
N GLY A 88 -25.96 -1.80 9.87
CA GLY A 88 -26.67 -2.84 10.64
C GLY A 88 -25.94 -4.17 10.78
N PHE A 89 -24.66 -4.25 10.40
CA PHE A 89 -23.83 -5.44 10.63
C PHE A 89 -23.09 -5.31 11.97
N PRO A 90 -22.82 -6.39 12.72
CA PRO A 90 -22.13 -6.26 14.01
C PRO A 90 -20.66 -5.86 13.85
N GLU A 91 -20.02 -6.27 12.74
CA GLU A 91 -18.59 -6.16 12.52
C GLU A 91 -18.30 -5.59 11.12
N VAL A 92 -17.06 -5.10 10.93
CA VAL A 92 -16.57 -4.71 9.61
C VAL A 92 -16.17 -5.95 8.83
N ASN A 93 -16.64 -6.07 7.58
CA ASN A 93 -16.27 -7.17 6.70
C ASN A 93 -16.34 -6.75 5.23
N PHE A 94 -15.71 -7.51 4.34
CA PHE A 94 -15.80 -7.36 2.90
C PHE A 94 -16.30 -8.66 2.27
N ILE A 95 -17.20 -8.55 1.29
CA ILE A 95 -17.69 -9.69 0.52
C ILE A 95 -17.29 -9.45 -0.94
N PRO A 96 -16.30 -10.20 -1.47
CA PRO A 96 -15.93 -10.11 -2.88
C PRO A 96 -17.05 -10.63 -3.78
N ASP A 97 -17.21 -10.05 -4.96
CA ASP A 97 -18.29 -10.46 -5.88
C ASP A 97 -18.00 -11.77 -6.63
N TYR A 98 -16.78 -12.28 -6.55
CA TYR A 98 -16.30 -13.42 -7.32
C TYR A 98 -16.08 -14.70 -6.49
N CYS A 99 -16.16 -14.62 -5.16
CA CYS A 99 -15.97 -15.76 -4.27
C CYS A 99 -16.67 -15.54 -2.91
N TYR A 100 -16.86 -16.61 -2.14
CA TYR A 100 -17.32 -16.50 -0.75
C TYR A 100 -16.26 -17.01 0.24
N LEU A 101 -16.22 -16.39 1.41
CA LEU A 101 -15.44 -16.88 2.55
C LEU A 101 -16.18 -18.05 3.20
N ASN A 102 -15.48 -19.14 3.54
CA ASN A 102 -16.07 -20.21 4.34
C ASN A 102 -16.18 -19.76 5.81
N ARG A 103 -17.29 -19.09 6.13
CA ARG A 103 -17.54 -18.46 7.45
C ARG A 103 -17.69 -19.45 8.60
N HIS A 104 -17.86 -20.74 8.30
CA HIS A 104 -18.13 -21.78 9.31
C HIS A 104 -16.93 -22.69 9.59
N SER A 105 -15.79 -22.48 8.92
CA SER A 105 -14.55 -23.20 9.18
C SER A 105 -13.45 -22.22 9.57
N VAL A 106 -12.75 -22.51 10.66
CA VAL A 106 -11.45 -21.89 10.93
C VAL A 106 -10.56 -22.13 9.71
N LEU A 107 -9.91 -21.08 9.20
CA LEU A 107 -8.98 -21.25 8.10
C LEU A 107 -7.85 -22.17 8.56
N PRO A 108 -7.47 -23.21 7.80
CA PRO A 108 -6.39 -24.11 8.19
C PRO A 108 -5.02 -23.44 7.96
N ILE A 109 -4.80 -22.24 8.53
CA ILE A 109 -3.61 -21.40 8.31
C ILE A 109 -2.35 -22.18 8.62
N SER A 110 -2.31 -22.91 9.74
CA SER A 110 -1.13 -23.69 10.11
C SER A 110 -0.78 -24.77 9.08
N GLU A 111 -1.76 -25.50 8.57
CA GLU A 111 -1.56 -26.55 7.57
C GLU A 111 -1.18 -25.94 6.21
N CYS A 112 -1.87 -24.87 5.81
CA CYS A 112 -1.58 -24.11 4.61
C CYS A 112 -0.15 -23.54 4.61
N PHE A 113 0.23 -22.85 5.68
CA PHE A 113 1.55 -22.22 5.80
C PHE A 113 2.64 -23.30 5.84
N ALA A 114 2.39 -24.45 6.48
CA ALA A 114 3.30 -25.59 6.40
C ALA A 114 3.43 -26.13 4.96
N LYS A 115 2.31 -26.30 4.24
CA LYS A 115 2.30 -26.76 2.83
C LYS A 115 3.04 -25.80 1.90
N ARG A 116 2.83 -24.49 2.09
CA ARG A 116 3.53 -23.41 1.35
C ARG A 116 4.94 -23.14 1.85
N LYS A 117 5.34 -23.76 2.97
CA LYS A 117 6.60 -23.53 3.68
C LYS A 117 6.78 -22.07 4.12
N TRP A 118 5.70 -21.35 4.35
CA TRP A 118 5.73 -19.99 4.87
C TRP A 118 6.00 -20.01 6.37
N LYS A 119 7.25 -19.77 6.76
CA LYS A 119 7.68 -19.65 8.16
C LYS A 119 8.23 -18.27 8.46
N ARG A 120 8.84 -17.61 7.47
CA ARG A 120 9.34 -16.25 7.57
C ARG A 120 8.62 -15.35 6.58
N ILE A 121 7.84 -14.42 7.09
CA ILE A 121 7.06 -13.46 6.31
C ILE A 121 7.69 -12.08 6.47
N LEU A 122 8.02 -11.45 5.36
CA LEU A 122 8.60 -10.11 5.34
C LEU A 122 7.62 -9.14 4.70
N THR A 123 7.39 -8.00 5.33
CA THR A 123 6.73 -6.84 4.72
C THR A 123 7.77 -5.75 4.46
N ILE A 124 7.81 -5.18 3.24
CA ILE A 124 8.60 -3.97 2.96
C ILE A 124 7.67 -2.87 2.45
N GLY A 125 7.84 -1.67 3.00
CA GLY A 125 7.14 -0.48 2.52
C GLY A 125 7.12 0.62 3.57
N ASP A 126 6.10 1.48 3.47
CA ASP A 126 5.86 2.56 4.42
C ASP A 126 4.94 2.11 5.57
N SER A 127 4.25 3.08 6.18
CA SER A 127 3.34 2.87 7.31
C SER A 127 2.09 2.09 6.93
N ILE A 128 1.74 2.02 5.64
CA ILE A 128 0.63 1.20 5.15
C ILE A 128 1.07 -0.28 5.18
N ALA A 129 2.26 -0.61 4.68
CA ALA A 129 2.81 -1.98 4.74
C ALA A 129 2.92 -2.49 6.18
N ASN A 130 3.30 -1.63 7.13
CA ASN A 130 3.30 -1.97 8.55
C ASN A 130 1.88 -2.28 9.08
N ARG A 131 0.84 -1.60 8.58
CA ARG A 131 -0.56 -1.89 8.97
C ARG A 131 -1.06 -3.21 8.37
N HIS A 132 -0.60 -3.59 7.18
CA HIS A 132 -0.80 -4.93 6.63
C HIS A 132 -0.14 -6.00 7.50
N LEU A 133 1.11 -5.79 7.94
CA LEU A 133 1.77 -6.69 8.88
C LEU A 133 0.93 -6.89 10.15
N LEU A 134 0.45 -5.78 10.75
CA LEU A 134 -0.38 -5.85 11.95
C LEU A 134 -1.73 -6.54 11.68
N GLY A 135 -2.32 -6.33 10.50
CA GLY A 135 -3.52 -7.06 10.07
C GLY A 135 -3.27 -8.56 9.95
N LEU A 136 -2.11 -8.96 9.45
CA LEU A 136 -1.74 -10.37 9.34
C LEU A 136 -1.49 -11.01 10.71
N ILE A 137 -0.87 -10.27 11.64
CA ILE A 137 -0.76 -10.69 13.04
C ILE A 137 -2.16 -10.91 13.64
N SER A 138 -3.09 -9.97 13.43
CA SER A 138 -4.48 -10.12 13.89
C SER A 138 -5.16 -11.35 13.28
N ALA A 139 -4.94 -11.63 12.00
CA ALA A 139 -5.49 -12.83 11.35
C ALA A 139 -4.90 -14.12 11.93
N LEU A 140 -3.60 -14.14 12.26
CA LEU A 140 -2.97 -15.28 12.94
C LEU A 140 -3.52 -15.49 14.35
N GLU A 141 -3.66 -14.41 15.14
CA GLU A 141 -4.24 -14.45 16.50
C GLU A 141 -5.69 -14.95 16.47
N GLY A 142 -6.49 -14.49 15.50
CA GLY A 142 -7.85 -14.98 15.27
C GLY A 142 -7.93 -16.47 14.92
N ASN A 143 -6.82 -17.07 14.47
CA ASN A 143 -6.68 -18.51 14.19
C ASN A 143 -5.88 -19.24 15.29
N GLY A 144 -5.78 -18.66 16.49
CA GLY A 144 -5.24 -19.31 17.68
C GLY A 144 -3.74 -19.16 17.92
N TYR A 145 -3.02 -18.42 17.06
CA TYR A 145 -1.61 -18.13 17.31
C TYR A 145 -1.43 -17.16 18.48
N ASN A 146 -0.39 -17.37 19.28
CA ASN A 146 0.09 -16.37 20.23
C ASN A 146 1.25 -15.59 19.61
N CYS A 147 1.06 -14.30 19.36
CA CYS A 147 2.04 -13.42 18.70
C CYS A 147 2.74 -12.50 19.70
N THR A 148 4.07 -12.59 19.76
CA THR A 148 4.90 -11.75 20.63
C THR A 148 5.78 -10.82 19.80
N LEU A 149 5.78 -9.52 20.14
CA LEU A 149 6.75 -8.56 19.61
C LEU A 149 8.13 -8.84 20.21
N LEU A 150 9.12 -9.15 19.37
CA LEU A 150 10.48 -9.44 19.82
C LEU A 150 11.40 -8.23 19.69
N ARG A 151 11.21 -7.41 18.65
CA ARG A 151 12.05 -6.23 18.39
C ARG A 151 11.29 -5.18 17.60
N ALA A 152 11.55 -3.90 17.87
CA ALA A 152 11.06 -2.78 17.08
C ALA A 152 12.09 -1.65 17.07
N GLU A 153 12.15 -0.87 16.00
CA GLU A 153 12.98 0.32 15.96
C GLU A 153 12.52 1.40 16.94
N ASN A 154 13.47 2.06 17.61
CA ASN A 154 13.18 3.28 18.35
C ASN A 154 13.15 4.50 17.41
N ILE A 155 11.94 4.88 17.00
CA ILE A 155 11.64 5.95 16.04
C ILE A 155 11.44 7.33 16.67
N THR A 156 11.64 7.50 17.99
CA THR A 156 11.38 8.78 18.69
C THR A 156 12.54 9.21 19.60
N PRO A 157 12.71 10.51 19.87
CA PRO A 157 12.00 11.66 19.28
C PRO A 157 12.47 12.00 17.85
N LYS A 158 11.76 12.91 17.18
CA LYS A 158 12.14 13.43 15.85
C LYS A 158 13.50 14.15 15.92
N VAL A 159 14.37 13.89 14.95
CA VAL A 159 15.71 14.50 14.83
C VAL A 159 15.81 15.40 13.60
N ARG A 160 16.93 16.13 13.46
CA ARG A 160 17.21 16.91 12.25
C ARG A 160 17.25 15.96 11.03
N GLY A 161 16.39 16.23 10.06
CA GLY A 161 16.26 15.40 8.85
C GLY A 161 15.13 14.37 8.87
N GLY A 162 14.43 14.16 9.98
CA GLY A 162 13.27 13.27 10.03
C GLY A 162 13.15 12.47 11.33
N TRP A 163 12.46 11.35 11.27
CA TRP A 163 12.39 10.37 12.34
C TRP A 163 13.61 9.46 12.28
N PRO A 164 14.29 9.18 13.40
CA PRO A 164 15.52 8.42 13.41
C PRO A 164 15.34 7.02 12.80
N THR A 165 16.41 6.54 12.18
CA THR A 165 16.55 5.13 11.82
C THR A 165 17.44 4.49 12.85
N ASP A 166 16.92 3.47 13.54
CA ASP A 166 17.58 2.84 14.66
C ASP A 166 18.56 1.79 14.13
N PRO A 167 19.88 2.07 14.15
CA PRO A 167 20.85 1.10 13.68
C PRO A 167 20.88 -0.16 14.55
N GLN A 168 20.51 -0.05 15.84
CA GLN A 168 20.58 -1.17 16.78
C GLN A 168 19.66 -2.31 16.35
N TYR A 169 18.48 -1.96 15.80
CA TYR A 169 17.55 -2.92 15.21
C TYR A 169 18.25 -3.87 14.22
N TYR A 170 19.15 -3.38 13.38
CA TYR A 170 19.87 -4.20 12.41
C TYR A 170 21.13 -4.86 13.01
N LEU A 171 21.80 -4.17 13.92
CA LEU A 171 23.04 -4.64 14.55
C LEU A 171 22.84 -5.79 15.52
N ASP A 172 21.64 -5.94 16.11
CA ASP A 172 21.30 -7.11 16.93
C ASP A 172 21.45 -8.43 16.15
N LYS A 173 21.16 -8.43 14.84
CA LYS A 173 21.36 -9.60 13.97
C LYS A 173 22.81 -9.76 13.52
N TYR A 174 23.54 -8.66 13.39
CA TYR A 174 24.88 -8.62 12.83
C TYR A 174 25.76 -7.60 13.59
N PRO A 175 26.29 -7.99 14.76
CA PRO A 175 27.08 -7.10 15.59
C PRO A 175 28.36 -6.65 14.84
N GLY A 176 28.73 -5.38 15.01
CA GLY A 176 29.96 -4.82 14.44
C GLY A 176 29.87 -4.30 13.00
N MET A 177 28.69 -4.32 12.35
CA MET A 177 28.53 -3.62 11.06
C MET A 177 28.59 -2.09 11.25
N LYS A 178 29.26 -1.39 10.33
CA LYS A 178 29.30 0.08 10.31
C LYS A 178 28.20 0.62 9.40
N LEU A 179 26.97 0.60 9.88
CA LEU A 179 25.83 1.14 9.14
C LEU A 179 25.89 2.67 9.08
N GLN A 180 25.56 3.21 7.91
CA GLN A 180 25.22 4.62 7.78
C GLN A 180 23.70 4.73 7.78
N VAL A 181 23.17 5.54 8.70
CA VAL A 181 21.73 5.76 8.85
C VAL A 181 21.38 7.23 8.68
N THR A 182 20.24 7.51 8.07
CA THR A 182 19.67 8.86 7.97
C THR A 182 18.23 8.89 8.43
N GLY A 183 17.73 10.08 8.76
CA GLY A 183 16.34 10.26 9.20
C GLY A 183 15.33 10.01 8.06
N ARG A 184 14.18 9.43 8.41
CA ARG A 184 13.09 9.12 7.48
C ARG A 184 11.95 10.13 7.58
N PRO A 185 11.18 10.38 6.50
CA PRO A 185 10.05 11.31 6.51
C PRO A 185 8.79 10.75 7.20
N CYS A 186 8.85 9.53 7.71
CA CYS A 186 7.70 8.79 8.20
C CYS A 186 7.94 8.33 9.64
N PHE A 187 7.01 8.66 10.55
CA PHE A 187 7.13 8.27 11.95
C PHE A 187 6.74 6.80 12.14
N SER A 188 5.67 6.34 11.52
CA SER A 188 5.12 4.99 11.73
C SER A 188 5.71 3.90 10.83
N CYS A 189 6.78 4.23 10.08
CA CYS A 189 7.50 3.32 9.19
C CYS A 189 8.70 2.67 9.88
N GLY A 190 8.61 2.36 11.18
CA GLY A 190 9.71 1.68 11.90
C GLY A 190 9.73 0.19 11.60
N GLY A 191 10.92 -0.42 11.61
CA GLY A 191 11.08 -1.86 11.57
C GLY A 191 10.47 -2.54 12.80
N ARG A 192 9.95 -3.75 12.60
CA ARG A 192 9.29 -4.56 13.64
C ARG A 192 9.50 -6.03 13.35
N PHE A 193 9.80 -6.83 14.37
CA PHE A 193 9.94 -8.28 14.29
C PHE A 193 9.07 -8.95 15.36
N SER A 194 8.14 -9.78 14.93
CA SER A 194 7.22 -10.52 15.80
C SER A 194 7.32 -12.03 15.52
N ARG A 195 7.06 -12.85 16.52
CA ARG A 195 6.97 -14.31 16.39
C ARG A 195 5.61 -14.79 16.87
N CYS A 196 4.93 -15.56 16.03
CA CYS A 196 3.62 -16.16 16.30
C CYS A 196 3.78 -17.68 16.44
N VAL A 197 3.21 -18.26 17.50
CA VAL A 197 3.30 -19.69 17.79
C VAL A 197 1.91 -20.32 17.97
N TYR A 198 1.66 -21.46 17.30
CA TYR A 198 0.48 -22.30 17.48
C TYR A 198 0.87 -23.78 17.45
N GLY A 199 0.84 -24.47 18.60
CA GLY A 199 1.38 -25.82 18.72
C GLY A 199 2.85 -25.87 18.30
N ASN A 200 3.17 -26.65 17.26
CA ASN A 200 4.52 -26.75 16.68
C ASN A 200 4.76 -25.77 15.51
N SER A 201 3.75 -24.99 15.12
CA SER A 201 3.85 -24.02 14.04
C SER A 201 4.44 -22.71 14.56
N VAL A 202 5.55 -22.26 13.97
CA VAL A 202 6.23 -21.01 14.32
C VAL A 202 6.34 -20.15 13.06
N ILE A 203 5.75 -18.97 13.11
CA ILE A 203 5.77 -17.98 12.04
C ILE A 203 6.48 -16.73 12.55
N GLU A 204 7.52 -16.30 11.84
CA GLU A 204 8.25 -15.08 12.11
C GLU A 204 7.85 -14.02 11.09
N LEU A 205 7.44 -12.85 11.59
CA LEU A 205 6.97 -11.75 10.75
C LEU A 205 7.81 -10.50 10.98
N GLU A 206 8.33 -9.92 9.90
CA GLU A 206 9.21 -8.76 9.96
C GLU A 206 8.78 -7.65 9.01
N GLN A 207 8.57 -6.43 9.52
CA GLN A 207 8.50 -5.21 8.72
C GLN A 207 9.91 -4.66 8.57
N LEU A 208 10.35 -4.51 7.33
CA LEU A 208 11.51 -3.71 6.97
C LEU A 208 11.08 -2.39 6.33
N PRO A 209 11.57 -1.26 6.85
CA PRO A 209 11.08 0.05 6.46
C PRO A 209 11.66 0.50 5.13
N MET A 210 10.83 1.06 4.28
CA MET A 210 11.25 1.63 3.00
C MET A 210 10.26 2.72 2.56
N PRO A 211 10.23 3.91 3.18
CA PRO A 211 9.23 4.95 2.91
C PRO A 211 9.29 5.56 1.50
N ARG A 212 10.26 5.20 0.65
CA ARG A 212 10.40 5.70 -0.72
C ARG A 212 10.84 4.58 -1.65
N LEU A 213 10.54 4.68 -2.94
CA LEU A 213 10.96 3.67 -3.92
C LEU A 213 12.50 3.60 -4.05
N ALA A 214 13.16 4.75 -3.92
CA ALA A 214 14.61 4.87 -3.91
C ALA A 214 15.12 5.30 -2.53
N ASP A 215 14.83 4.50 -1.51
CA ASP A 215 15.23 4.80 -0.13
C ASP A 215 16.72 4.47 0.15
N ALA A 216 17.35 5.34 0.91
CA ALA A 216 18.75 5.23 1.35
C ALA A 216 18.89 5.61 2.83
N SER A 217 17.83 5.35 3.61
CA SER A 217 17.80 5.57 5.05
C SER A 217 18.74 4.64 5.82
N VAL A 218 19.06 3.47 5.27
CA VAL A 218 20.02 2.50 5.80
C VAL A 218 20.94 2.02 4.68
N THR A 219 22.24 2.27 4.83
CA THR A 219 23.25 1.89 3.85
C THR A 219 24.48 1.27 4.54
N LEU A 220 25.29 0.56 3.76
CA LEU A 220 26.58 0.03 4.20
C LEU A 220 27.65 0.37 3.14
N PRO A 221 28.12 1.63 3.11
CA PRO A 221 29.11 2.08 2.13
C PRO A 221 30.46 1.37 2.30
N PRO A 222 31.25 1.23 1.22
CA PRO A 222 30.95 1.63 -0.15
C PRO A 222 30.11 0.58 -0.92
N LYS A 223 29.75 -0.54 -0.27
CA LYS A 223 29.22 -1.73 -0.96
C LYS A 223 27.72 -1.63 -1.28
N PHE A 224 26.92 -1.06 -0.38
CA PHE A 224 25.46 -0.99 -0.51
C PHE A 224 24.97 0.44 -0.26
N ASN A 225 24.52 1.11 -1.32
CA ASN A 225 24.22 2.55 -1.31
C ASN A 225 22.71 2.87 -1.24
N ASN A 226 21.86 1.86 -1.15
CA ASN A 226 20.41 1.98 -0.96
C ASN A 226 19.90 0.86 -0.04
N ASN A 227 18.69 1.03 0.49
CA ASN A 227 18.09 0.09 1.44
C ASN A 227 17.92 -1.31 0.86
N LEU A 228 17.54 -1.43 -0.41
CA LEU A 228 17.25 -2.73 -1.02
C LEU A 228 18.49 -3.58 -1.21
N ASP A 229 19.58 -2.98 -1.67
CA ASP A 229 20.88 -3.63 -1.73
C ASP A 229 21.31 -4.09 -0.33
N PHE A 230 21.17 -3.23 0.68
CA PHE A 230 21.49 -3.62 2.05
C PHE A 230 20.60 -4.76 2.55
N TYR A 231 19.28 -4.66 2.36
CA TYR A 231 18.33 -5.68 2.82
C TYR A 231 18.60 -7.03 2.18
N PHE A 232 18.59 -7.11 0.85
CA PHE A 232 18.68 -8.41 0.18
C PHE A 232 20.10 -8.97 0.08
N LYS A 233 21.13 -8.13 -0.09
CA LYS A 233 22.51 -8.62 -0.24
C LYS A 233 23.28 -8.75 1.07
N LYS A 234 22.76 -8.20 2.17
CA LYS A 234 23.42 -8.27 3.49
C LYS A 234 22.51 -8.77 4.61
N TYR A 235 21.37 -8.12 4.83
CA TYR A 235 20.54 -8.40 6.00
C TYR A 235 19.75 -9.72 5.90
N LEU A 236 19.30 -10.06 4.71
CA LEU A 236 18.49 -11.25 4.40
C LEU A 236 19.27 -12.32 3.62
N ALA A 237 20.54 -12.06 3.29
CA ALA A 237 21.30 -12.89 2.35
C ALA A 237 21.39 -14.37 2.73
N ASN A 238 21.53 -14.66 4.03
CA ASN A 238 21.65 -16.03 4.56
C ASN A 238 20.32 -16.56 5.13
N ASP A 239 19.26 -15.77 5.04
CA ASP A 239 18.02 -16.00 5.75
C ASP A 239 16.87 -15.28 5.01
N PRO A 240 16.57 -15.68 3.76
CA PRO A 240 15.56 -15.03 2.95
C PRO A 240 14.15 -15.32 3.49
N PRO A 241 13.17 -14.45 3.23
CA PRO A 241 11.78 -14.74 3.58
C PRO A 241 11.18 -15.81 2.65
N ASP A 242 10.23 -16.57 3.18
CA ASP A 242 9.41 -17.52 2.39
C ASP A 242 8.26 -16.80 1.67
N LEU A 243 7.75 -15.74 2.29
CA LEU A 243 6.71 -14.87 1.76
C LEU A 243 7.12 -13.41 1.93
N PHE A 244 6.99 -12.65 0.86
CA PHE A 244 7.32 -11.24 0.79
C PHE A 244 6.10 -10.43 0.38
N LEU A 245 5.62 -9.57 1.28
CA LEU A 245 4.48 -8.68 1.09
C LEU A 245 5.00 -7.26 0.81
N TYR A 246 4.67 -6.71 -0.35
CA TYR A 246 5.13 -5.39 -0.76
C TYR A 246 3.98 -4.42 -0.96
N GLY A 247 3.96 -3.36 -0.14
CA GLY A 247 3.09 -2.20 -0.32
C GLY A 247 3.90 -1.05 -0.96
N PRO A 248 3.62 -0.66 -2.22
CA PRO A 248 4.33 0.41 -2.89
C PRO A 248 4.17 1.73 -2.16
N THR A 249 5.27 2.45 -1.98
CA THR A 249 5.29 3.72 -1.23
C THR A 249 4.87 4.92 -2.07
N PHE A 250 3.87 4.73 -2.94
CA PHE A 250 3.40 5.74 -3.89
C PHE A 250 2.92 7.01 -3.19
N ILE A 251 2.40 6.90 -1.96
CA ILE A 251 1.96 8.05 -1.17
C ILE A 251 3.11 9.02 -0.84
N HIS A 252 4.34 8.53 -0.72
CA HIS A 252 5.52 9.36 -0.48
C HIS A 252 6.14 9.90 -1.77
N GLU A 253 5.77 9.34 -2.92
CA GLU A 253 6.21 9.78 -4.25
C GLU A 253 5.20 10.76 -4.90
N ILE A 254 4.08 11.10 -4.25
CA ILE A 254 3.02 11.96 -4.83
C ILE A 254 3.53 13.35 -5.24
N ALA A 255 4.57 13.87 -4.58
CA ALA A 255 5.16 15.18 -4.89
C ALA A 255 6.15 15.13 -6.06
N GLU A 256 6.63 13.95 -6.45
CA GLU A 256 7.61 13.77 -7.52
C GLU A 256 6.94 13.80 -8.90
N PRO A 257 7.65 14.12 -9.99
CA PRO A 257 7.11 13.94 -11.34
C PRO A 257 6.72 12.48 -11.59
N VAL A 258 5.58 12.26 -12.25
CA VAL A 258 5.06 10.90 -12.53
C VAL A 258 6.10 10.06 -13.27
N ASN A 259 6.74 10.60 -14.31
CA ASN A 259 7.77 9.88 -15.08
C ASN A 259 8.97 9.45 -14.22
N ARG A 260 9.37 10.27 -13.24
CA ARG A 260 10.42 9.91 -12.29
C ARG A 260 10.00 8.75 -11.38
N THR A 261 8.75 8.75 -10.95
CA THR A 261 8.18 7.68 -10.12
C THR A 261 8.09 6.36 -10.92
N ILE A 262 7.69 6.43 -12.19
CA ILE A 262 7.65 5.27 -13.11
C ILE A 262 9.04 4.67 -13.28
N ALA A 263 10.06 5.49 -13.54
CA ALA A 263 11.43 5.01 -13.69
C ALA A 263 11.93 4.30 -12.42
N ARG A 264 11.67 4.90 -11.24
CA ARG A 264 12.01 4.28 -9.94
C ARG A 264 11.27 2.97 -9.70
N LEU A 265 10.01 2.87 -10.10
CA LEU A 265 9.23 1.65 -9.99
C LEU A 265 9.81 0.55 -10.90
N PHE A 266 10.21 0.89 -12.12
CA PHE A 266 10.88 -0.04 -13.02
C PHE A 266 12.22 -0.54 -12.46
N ASP A 267 13.03 0.36 -11.90
CA ASP A 267 14.30 0.01 -11.24
C ASP A 267 14.06 -0.91 -10.03
N LEU A 268 13.03 -0.61 -9.23
CA LEU A 268 12.60 -1.43 -8.09
C LEU A 268 12.24 -2.85 -8.52
N ILE A 269 11.37 -2.99 -9.52
CA ILE A 269 10.94 -4.29 -10.04
C ILE A 269 12.12 -5.07 -10.61
N THR A 270 13.03 -4.38 -11.32
CA THR A 270 14.27 -4.99 -11.83
C THR A 270 15.15 -5.49 -10.69
N MET A 271 15.29 -4.73 -9.61
CA MET A 271 16.02 -5.15 -8.42
C MET A 271 15.36 -6.35 -7.74
N PHE A 272 14.02 -6.36 -7.59
CA PHE A 272 13.32 -7.49 -6.97
C PHE A 272 13.51 -8.77 -7.78
N ASN A 273 13.39 -8.71 -9.11
CA ASN A 273 13.65 -9.85 -9.99
C ASN A 273 15.09 -10.40 -9.86
N LYS A 274 16.06 -9.53 -9.51
CA LYS A 274 17.46 -9.91 -9.33
C LYS A 274 17.77 -10.44 -7.93
N LEU A 275 17.13 -9.87 -6.90
CA LEU A 275 17.54 -10.03 -5.50
C LEU A 275 16.65 -10.94 -4.68
N VAL A 276 15.37 -11.08 -5.05
CA VAL A 276 14.42 -11.96 -4.35
C VAL A 276 14.61 -13.39 -4.87
N PRO A 277 14.85 -14.40 -4.01
CA PRO A 277 14.93 -15.78 -4.44
C PRO A 277 13.65 -16.25 -5.13
N ARG A 278 13.79 -17.11 -6.15
CA ARG A 278 12.63 -17.69 -6.87
C ARG A 278 11.77 -18.61 -5.99
N THR A 279 12.27 -19.01 -4.83
CA THR A 279 11.55 -19.81 -3.83
C THR A 279 10.68 -18.97 -2.91
N THR A 280 10.80 -17.64 -2.96
CA THR A 280 10.02 -16.70 -2.15
C THR A 280 8.77 -16.30 -2.90
N ASP A 281 7.59 -16.50 -2.30
CA ASP A 281 6.35 -15.95 -2.81
C ASP A 281 6.33 -14.44 -2.60
N VAL A 282 5.92 -13.65 -3.59
CA VAL A 282 5.88 -12.19 -3.55
C VAL A 282 4.45 -11.73 -3.82
N VAL A 283 3.89 -10.91 -2.92
CA VAL A 283 2.53 -10.37 -3.08
C VAL A 283 2.56 -8.85 -3.05
N TRP A 284 2.03 -8.24 -4.11
CA TRP A 284 1.98 -6.80 -4.30
C TRP A 284 0.61 -6.25 -3.90
N PHE A 285 0.60 -5.28 -2.98
CA PHE A 285 -0.58 -4.58 -2.50
C PHE A 285 -0.65 -3.19 -3.15
N PRO A 286 -1.39 -2.99 -4.25
CA PRO A 286 -1.49 -1.67 -4.88
C PRO A 286 -2.00 -0.62 -3.89
N ALA A 287 -1.64 0.65 -4.10
CA ALA A 287 -1.87 1.69 -3.12
C ALA A 287 -3.36 1.99 -2.92
N ALA A 288 -3.76 2.23 -1.67
CA ALA A 288 -5.08 2.72 -1.30
C ALA A 288 -5.34 4.16 -1.80
N CYS A 289 -6.61 4.57 -1.81
CA CYS A 289 -6.93 5.98 -2.04
C CYS A 289 -6.62 6.79 -0.78
N VAL A 290 -6.46 8.10 -0.96
CA VAL A 290 -6.26 9.07 0.11
C VAL A 290 -7.44 10.01 0.22
N PHE A 291 -7.58 10.63 1.39
CA PHE A 291 -8.77 11.37 1.77
C PHE A 291 -8.47 12.86 2.02
N GLY A 292 -9.54 13.62 2.25
CA GLY A 292 -9.46 15.01 2.70
C GLY A 292 -8.58 15.87 1.80
N LYS A 293 -7.59 16.55 2.38
CA LYS A 293 -6.71 17.49 1.66
C LYS A 293 -5.80 16.79 0.65
N LYS A 294 -5.58 15.48 0.82
CA LYS A 294 -4.73 14.67 -0.07
C LYS A 294 -5.51 14.02 -1.22
N ALA A 295 -6.85 14.04 -1.20
CA ALA A 295 -7.69 13.38 -2.22
C ALA A 295 -7.39 13.82 -3.67
N LYS A 296 -6.88 15.04 -3.87
CA LYS A 296 -6.40 15.51 -5.19
C LYS A 296 -5.30 14.64 -5.82
N ASN A 297 -4.60 13.83 -5.02
CA ASN A 297 -3.54 12.94 -5.48
C ASN A 297 -4.06 11.57 -5.96
N ASN A 298 -5.34 11.27 -5.75
CA ASN A 298 -5.93 9.97 -6.07
C ASN A 298 -5.78 9.57 -7.54
N HIS A 299 -5.93 10.52 -8.47
CA HIS A 299 -5.72 10.25 -9.90
C HIS A 299 -4.28 9.77 -10.19
N LYS A 300 -3.29 10.33 -9.48
CA LYS A 300 -1.89 9.92 -9.63
C LYS A 300 -1.65 8.53 -9.01
N LEU A 301 -2.23 8.25 -7.84
CA LEU A 301 -2.12 6.93 -7.20
C LEU A 301 -2.73 5.83 -8.08
N LEU A 302 -3.94 6.06 -8.60
CA LEU A 302 -4.60 5.15 -9.52
C LEU A 302 -3.74 4.90 -10.78
N LYS A 303 -3.17 5.96 -11.36
CA LYS A 303 -2.25 5.84 -12.50
C LYS A 303 -1.02 4.98 -12.16
N LEU A 304 -0.45 5.11 -10.97
CA LEU A 304 0.70 4.31 -10.55
C LEU A 304 0.32 2.83 -10.29
N ASN A 305 -0.88 2.56 -9.76
CA ASN A 305 -1.39 1.19 -9.63
C ASN A 305 -1.58 0.52 -10.99
N HIS A 306 -2.11 1.24 -11.99
CA HIS A 306 -2.19 0.73 -13.36
C HIS A 306 -0.81 0.41 -13.94
N ILE A 307 0.17 1.30 -13.77
CA ILE A 307 1.53 1.06 -14.28
C ILE A 307 2.19 -0.13 -13.58
N LEU A 308 1.95 -0.31 -12.29
CA LEU A 308 2.39 -1.51 -11.56
C LEU A 308 1.77 -2.78 -12.17
N PHE A 309 0.46 -2.76 -12.42
CA PHE A 309 -0.25 -3.87 -13.04
C PHE A 309 0.32 -4.18 -14.43
N ASP A 310 0.40 -3.18 -15.32
CA ASP A 310 0.88 -3.34 -16.69
C ASP A 310 2.30 -3.94 -16.76
N GLN A 311 3.15 -3.63 -15.78
CA GLN A 311 4.51 -4.17 -15.71
C GLN A 311 4.60 -5.61 -15.19
N LEU A 312 3.61 -6.06 -14.40
CA LEU A 312 3.65 -7.33 -13.67
C LEU A 312 2.49 -8.28 -13.99
N GLU A 313 1.58 -7.90 -14.88
CA GLU A 313 0.38 -8.66 -15.24
C GLU A 313 0.73 -10.11 -15.58
N TYR A 314 1.71 -10.30 -16.47
CA TYR A 314 2.15 -11.64 -16.89
C TYR A 314 2.55 -12.51 -15.69
N GLN A 315 3.26 -11.93 -14.73
CA GLN A 315 3.68 -12.63 -13.51
C GLN A 315 2.48 -12.92 -12.60
N PHE A 316 1.56 -11.97 -12.44
CA PHE A 316 0.42 -12.11 -11.53
C PHE A 316 -0.58 -13.18 -11.97
N VAL A 317 -0.83 -13.28 -13.27
CA VAL A 317 -1.80 -14.22 -13.83
C VAL A 317 -1.21 -15.61 -14.09
N ASN A 318 0.12 -15.73 -14.14
CA ASN A 318 0.80 -17.00 -14.31
C ASN A 318 0.77 -17.82 -13.00
N ASP A 319 0.27 -19.05 -13.09
CA ASP A 319 0.09 -19.91 -11.92
C ASP A 319 1.40 -20.37 -11.28
N SER A 320 2.42 -20.51 -12.13
CA SER A 320 3.75 -21.05 -11.84
C SER A 320 4.74 -19.96 -11.43
N HIS A 321 4.38 -18.69 -11.57
CA HIS A 321 5.22 -17.59 -11.13
C HIS A 321 5.00 -17.32 -9.63
N PRO A 322 6.07 -17.11 -8.84
CA PRO A 322 5.95 -16.84 -7.41
C PRO A 322 5.48 -15.41 -7.09
N TRP A 323 5.06 -14.62 -8.09
CA TRP A 323 4.62 -13.24 -7.87
C TRP A 323 3.13 -13.15 -8.08
N HIS A 324 2.47 -12.41 -7.20
CA HIS A 324 1.03 -12.31 -7.14
C HIS A 324 0.64 -10.85 -6.95
N GLY A 325 -0.44 -10.45 -7.61
CA GLY A 325 -1.15 -9.22 -7.27
C GLY A 325 -2.19 -9.51 -6.20
N PHE A 326 -2.56 -8.49 -5.42
CA PHE A 326 -3.69 -8.56 -4.53
C PHE A 326 -4.75 -7.50 -4.88
N TYR A 327 -5.72 -7.25 -3.99
CA TYR A 327 -6.83 -6.35 -4.28
C TYR A 327 -6.38 -4.95 -4.65
N ASP A 328 -7.11 -4.28 -5.55
CA ASP A 328 -6.98 -2.84 -5.77
C ASP A 328 -7.47 -2.08 -4.53
N GLU A 329 -6.57 -1.81 -3.59
CA GLU A 329 -6.93 -1.08 -2.38
C GLU A 329 -7.45 0.33 -2.68
N TYR A 330 -7.08 0.91 -3.83
CA TYR A 330 -7.66 2.17 -4.28
C TYR A 330 -9.19 2.05 -4.35
N ALA A 331 -9.70 1.08 -5.10
CA ALA A 331 -11.13 0.85 -5.23
C ALA A 331 -11.78 0.46 -3.90
N LEU A 332 -11.13 -0.41 -3.11
CA LEU A 332 -11.69 -0.89 -1.85
C LEU A 332 -11.85 0.20 -0.80
N THR A 333 -10.99 1.22 -0.80
CA THR A 333 -10.99 2.27 0.23
C THR A 333 -11.88 3.47 -0.10
N ILE A 334 -12.24 3.69 -1.38
CA ILE A 334 -13.14 4.79 -1.80
C ILE A 334 -14.43 4.90 -0.95
N PRO A 335 -15.21 3.82 -0.73
CA PRO A 335 -16.46 3.91 0.02
C PRO A 335 -16.28 4.03 1.54
N LEU A 336 -15.03 3.98 2.03
CA LEU A 336 -14.69 3.87 3.45
C LEU A 336 -14.15 5.16 4.06
N SER A 337 -14.51 6.32 3.52
CA SER A 337 -14.06 7.61 4.06
C SER A 337 -14.34 7.81 5.56
N SER A 338 -15.34 7.12 6.12
CA SER A 338 -15.67 7.13 7.55
C SER A 338 -14.72 6.32 8.42
N MET A 339 -13.96 5.40 7.83
CA MET A 339 -12.99 4.54 8.52
C MET A 339 -11.57 5.08 8.42
N LYS A 340 -11.38 6.31 7.93
CA LYS A 340 -10.05 6.91 7.88
C LYS A 340 -9.61 7.34 9.28
N VAL A 341 -8.33 7.14 9.60
CA VAL A 341 -7.67 7.69 10.80
C VAL A 341 -7.17 9.10 10.50
N ASP A 342 -6.58 9.28 9.32
CA ASP A 342 -6.13 10.57 8.80
C ASP A 342 -6.34 10.62 7.28
N ASP A 343 -5.71 11.56 6.60
CA ASP A 343 -5.85 11.70 5.14
C ASP A 343 -5.09 10.62 4.33
N VAL A 344 -4.44 9.65 4.97
CA VAL A 344 -3.69 8.54 4.34
C VAL A 344 -4.10 7.17 4.88
N HIS A 345 -4.27 7.02 6.19
CA HIS A 345 -4.40 5.73 6.84
C HIS A 345 -5.86 5.37 7.10
N MET A 346 -6.17 4.08 6.94
CA MET A 346 -7.41 3.48 7.41
C MET A 346 -7.30 3.03 8.88
N GLN A 347 -8.43 2.79 9.53
CA GLN A 347 -8.51 2.11 10.82
C GLN A 347 -7.98 0.67 10.71
N GLN A 348 -7.55 0.11 11.84
CA GLN A 348 -6.93 -1.23 11.85
C GLN A 348 -7.89 -2.33 11.34
N ASP A 349 -9.18 -2.21 11.63
CA ASP A 349 -10.21 -3.17 11.19
C ASP A 349 -10.24 -3.39 9.67
N TYR A 350 -9.95 -2.35 8.87
CA TYR A 350 -9.82 -2.51 7.41
C TYR A 350 -8.68 -3.48 7.04
N TYR A 351 -7.53 -3.33 7.69
CA TYR A 351 -6.36 -4.18 7.42
C TYR A 351 -6.55 -5.59 7.95
N ASN A 352 -7.26 -5.75 9.07
CA ASN A 352 -7.62 -7.07 9.61
C ASN A 352 -8.46 -7.84 8.60
N VAL A 353 -9.56 -7.25 8.11
CA VAL A 353 -10.41 -7.85 7.07
C VAL A 353 -9.59 -8.17 5.82
N LEU A 354 -8.77 -7.23 5.34
CA LEU A 354 -7.98 -7.44 4.14
C LEU A 354 -6.98 -8.61 4.29
N MET A 355 -6.37 -8.79 5.46
CA MET A 355 -5.41 -9.86 5.72
C MET A 355 -6.08 -11.21 6.03
N GLU A 356 -7.31 -11.22 6.56
CA GLU A 356 -8.14 -12.43 6.62
C GLU A 356 -8.52 -12.92 5.21
N HIS A 357 -8.87 -11.98 4.32
CA HIS A 357 -9.05 -12.30 2.90
C HIS A 357 -7.77 -12.80 2.25
N PHE A 358 -6.63 -12.21 2.58
CA PHE A 358 -5.33 -12.70 2.11
C PHE A 358 -5.13 -14.16 2.52
N ALA A 359 -5.27 -14.47 3.82
CA ALA A 359 -5.16 -15.84 4.31
C ALA A 359 -6.14 -16.76 3.60
N SER A 360 -7.39 -16.34 3.41
CA SER A 360 -8.42 -17.13 2.71
C SER A 360 -8.06 -17.42 1.26
N VAL A 361 -7.62 -16.42 0.50
CA VAL A 361 -7.25 -16.57 -0.92
C VAL A 361 -6.05 -17.52 -1.07
N PHE A 362 -5.07 -17.43 -0.18
CA PHE A 362 -3.85 -18.23 -0.31
C PHE A 362 -3.91 -19.61 0.38
N CYS A 363 -4.88 -19.84 1.28
CA CYS A 363 -4.99 -21.07 2.07
C CYS A 363 -6.19 -21.97 1.80
N ASN A 364 -7.09 -21.60 0.90
CA ASN A 364 -8.07 -22.51 0.28
C ASN A 364 -7.60 -22.88 -1.13
#